data_AF-A0A5S4G002-F1
#
_entry.id   AF-A0A5S4G002-F1
#
_cell.length_a   1.000
_cell.length_b   1.000
_cell.length_c   1.000
_cell.angle_alpha   90.00
_cell.angle_beta   90.00
_cell.angle_gamma   90.00
#
_symmetry.space_group_name_H-M   'P 1'
#
loop_
_entity.id
_entity.type
_entity.pdbx_description
1 polymer ?
#
loop_
_entity_poly.entity_id
_entity_poly.type
_entity_poly.pdbx_seq_one_letter_code
_entity_poly.pdbx_strand_id
1 'polypeptide(L)' 'MSARGVLYVHSAQPALCPHIEWAVAGVLGVPVDLTWTPQPAAPNVVRAQAEWE' A
#
# COMPACT_ATOMS: atom_id res chain seq x y z
N MET A 1 -19.49 1.55 -14.53
CA MET A 1 -18.17 2.05 -14.94
C MET A 1 -17.27 1.85 -13.74
N SER A 2 -16.35 0.88 -13.78
CA SER A 2 -15.38 0.68 -12.70
C SER A 2 -14.15 1.55 -12.98
N ALA A 3 -13.51 2.06 -11.94
CA ALA A 3 -12.33 2.91 -12.05
C ALA A 3 -11.11 2.05 -11.73
N ARG A 4 -10.15 2.01 -12.66
CA ARG A 4 -8.88 1.29 -12.49
C ARG A 4 -7.74 2.22 -12.09
N GLY A 5 -6.77 1.70 -11.36
CA GLY A 5 -5.61 2.49 -10.92
C GLY A 5 -4.52 1.69 -10.24
N VAL A 6 -3.44 2.39 -9.91
CA VAL A 6 -2.28 1.86 -9.19
C VAL A 6 -1.90 2.81 -8.06
N LEU A 7 -1.60 2.25 -6.89
CA LEU A 7 -1.00 2.94 -5.75
C LEU A 7 0.43 2.44 -5.57
N TYR A 8 1.39 3.36 -5.51
CA TYR A 8 2.75 3.07 -5.09
C TYR A 8 3.02 3.66 -3.71
N VAL A 9 3.50 2.82 -2.79
CA VAL A 9 4.06 3.26 -1.52
C VAL A 9 5.57 3.12 -1.61
N HIS A 10 6.28 4.23 -1.78
CA HIS A 10 7.74 4.19 -1.93
C HIS A 10 8.48 4.02 -0.59
N SER A 11 7.87 4.42 0.53
CA SER A 11 8.48 4.29 1.86
C SER A 11 7.42 4.39 2.94
N ALA A 12 7.39 3.41 3.84
CA ALA A 12 6.58 3.42 5.06
C ALA A 12 7.35 2.75 6.20
N GLN A 13 7.20 3.27 7.41
CA GLN A 13 7.62 2.54 8.61
C GLN A 13 6.72 1.30 8.78
N PRO A 14 7.25 0.13 9.18
CA PRO A 14 6.44 -1.08 9.36
C PRO A 14 5.22 -0.90 10.26
N ALA A 15 5.32 -0.03 11.28
CA ALA A 15 4.20 0.30 12.18
C ALA A 15 3.03 1.02 11.48
N LEU A 16 3.28 1.67 10.33
CA LEU A 16 2.26 2.38 9.55
C LEU A 16 1.58 1.50 8.50
N CYS A 17 2.15 0.34 8.16
CA CYS A 17 1.59 -0.58 7.17
C CYS A 17 0.09 -0.89 7.38
N PRO A 18 -0.37 -1.31 8.59
CA PRO A 18 -1.79 -1.62 8.80
C PRO A 18 -2.69 -0.38 8.65
N HIS A 19 -2.17 0.82 8.94
CA HIS A 19 -2.92 2.06 8.76
C HIS A 19 -3.07 2.45 7.29
N ILE A 20 -2.03 2.19 6.49
CA ILE A 20 -2.08 2.41 5.04
C ILE A 20 -3.08 1.45 4.40
N GLU A 21 -3.02 0.16 4.74
CA GLU A 21 -3.99 -0.83 4.26
C GLU A 21 -5.43 -0.45 4.62
N TRP A 22 -5.67 -0.05 5.87
CA TRP A 22 -6.98 0.40 6.32
C TRP A 22 -7.47 1.62 5.53
N ALA A 23 -6.62 2.62 5.32
CA ALA A 23 -6.97 3.82 4.57
C ALA A 23 -7.29 3.51 3.10
N VAL A 24 -6.48 2.68 2.44
CA VAL A 24 -6.68 2.30 1.04
C VAL A 24 -7.96 1.47 0.89
N ALA A 25 -8.21 0.51 1.78
CA ALA A 25 -9.44 -0.26 1.79
C ALA A 25 -10.68 0.64 1.95
N GLY A 26 -10.60 1.69 2.78
CA GLY A 26 -11.65 2.68 2.94
C GLY A 26 -11.94 3.49 1.67
N VAL A 27 -10.90 3.83 0.88
CA VAL A 27 -11.04 4.56 -0.38
C VAL A 27 -11.60 3.66 -1.49
N LEU A 28 -11.10 2.43 -1.61
CA LEU A 28 -11.51 1.50 -2.66
C LEU A 28 -12.82 0.76 -2.34
N GLY A 29 -13.26 0.78 -1.08
CA GLY A 29 -14.49 0.10 -0.64
C GLY A 29 -14.38 -1.42 -0.59
N VAL A 30 -13.16 -1.97 -0.69
CA VAL A 30 -12.86 -3.41 -0.64
C VAL A 30 -11.65 -3.65 0.25
N PRO A 31 -11.53 -4.83 0.91
CA PRO A 31 -10.32 -5.19 1.62
C PRO A 31 -9.10 -5.16 0.68
N VAL A 32 -7.97 -4.64 1.17
CA VAL A 32 -6.69 -4.61 0.46
C VAL A 32 -5.64 -5.27 1.31
N ASP A 33 -4.86 -6.15 0.70
CA ASP A 33 -3.69 -6.80 1.29
C ASP A 33 -2.45 -6.35 0.50
N LEU A 34 -1.59 -5.55 1.12
CA LEU A 34 -0.41 -4.99 0.47
C LEU A 34 0.79 -5.89 0.73
N THR A 35 1.46 -6.31 -0.35
CA THR A 35 2.74 -7.01 -0.21
C THR A 35 3.85 -6.02 0.11
N TRP A 36 4.14 -5.85 1.40
CA TRP A 36 5.23 -5.02 1.89
C TRP A 36 6.59 -5.69 1.68
N THR A 37 7.52 -4.95 1.07
CA THR A 37 8.89 -5.41 0.81
C THR A 37 9.91 -4.42 1.38
N PRO A 38 11.07 -4.86 1.89
CA PRO A 38 12.12 -3.93 2.33
C PRO A 38 12.50 -2.93 1.23
N GLN A 39 12.70 -1.66 1.59
CA GLN A 39 13.12 -0.62 0.65
C GLN A 39 14.67 -0.60 0.55
N PRO A 40 15.28 -1.02 -0.58
CA PRO A 40 16.73 -1.00 -0.72
C PRO A 40 17.36 0.40 -0.60
N ALA A 41 16.62 1.47 -0.91
CA ALA A 41 17.13 2.84 -0.84
C ALA A 41 17.15 3.44 0.58
N ALA A 42 16.48 2.84 1.55
CA ALA A 42 16.36 3.37 2.90
C ALA A 42 16.22 2.24 3.94
N PRO A 43 17.09 2.19 4.98
CA PRO A 43 17.01 1.15 6.00
C PRO A 43 15.72 1.27 6.82
N ASN A 44 15.22 0.13 7.31
CA ASN A 44 14.08 0.01 8.25
C ASN A 44 12.74 0.55 7.74
N VAL A 45 12.60 0.80 6.44
CA VAL A 45 11.32 1.13 5.81
C VAL A 45 10.99 0.11 4.73
N VAL A 46 9.71 0.03 4.39
CA VAL A 46 9.17 -0.88 3.39
C VAL A 46 8.49 -0.10 2.27
N ARG A 47 8.31 -0.77 1.13
CA ARG A 47 7.58 -0.30 -0.04
C ARG A 47 6.54 -1.34 -0.45
N ALA A 48 5.49 -0.90 -1.13
CA ALA A 48 4.44 -1.78 -1.65
C ALA A 48 3.79 -1.15 -2.89
N GLN A 49 3.00 -1.97 -3.59
CA GLN A 49 2.10 -1.52 -4.64
C GLN A 49 0.75 -2.22 -4.53
N ALA A 50 -0.31 -1.56 -4.98
CA ALA A 50 -1.63 -2.13 -5.20
C ALA A 50 -2.17 -1.72 -6.56
N GLU A 51 -2.87 -2.64 -7.21
CA GLU A 51 -3.52 -2.42 -8.50
C GLU A 51 -5.00 -2.81 -8.34
N TRP A 52 -5.90 -2.03 -8.91
CA TRP A 52 -7.34 -2.31 -8.88
C TRP A 52 -8.01 -1.96 -10.20
N GLU A 53 -9.18 -2.56 -10.46
CA GLU A 53 -10.06 -2.31 -11.61
C GLU A 53 -11.52 -2.06 -11.22
#